data_AF-A0A355TPF4-F1
#
_entry.id   AF-A0A355TPF4-F1
#
_cell.length_a   1.000
_cell.length_b   1.000
_cell.length_c   1.000
_cell.angle_alpha   90.00
_cell.angle_beta   90.00
_cell.angle_gamma   90.00
#
_symmetry.space_group_name_H-M   'P 1'
#
loop_
_entity.id
_entity.type
_entity.pdbx_description
1 polymer ?
#
loop_
_entity_poly.entity_id
_entity_poly.type
_entity_poly.pdbx_seq_one_letter_code
_entity_poly.pdbx_strand_id
1 'polypeptide(L)'
;MYMVRLSDCKEISIVRTSFIPEGSRANFYVKNKLETAFSPECREIAIAMFLGRSDLLSEETKALFRDVGLSHMTAASGFHLSIMAAMAMLVVVGIGRSRKCGACGAIILCAVYVWIVGYMASLLRAFIMSISALGALIIGRPVRLERTVCLAWSIMLLICPSWIEDIGFQLSFGAIFGIICWASLCNRMLHFLPNFFKQSLSLTLSVNLFLLPLLINYFQKFPSASILANLMVVPALEAVFVLIIPSLLLAAA
;
A
#
# COMPACT_ATOMS: atom_id res chain seq x y z
N MET A 1 -6.85 -12.50 23.67
CA MET A 1 -6.85 -13.73 24.49
C MET A 1 -7.39 -14.83 23.60
N TYR A 2 -6.54 -15.74 23.14
CA TYR A 2 -6.92 -16.81 22.21
C TYR A 2 -7.17 -18.10 23.00
N MET A 3 -8.37 -18.67 22.90
CA MET A 3 -8.58 -20.11 23.12
C MET A 3 -8.78 -20.75 21.76
N VAL A 4 -7.78 -21.50 21.30
CA VAL A 4 -7.88 -22.38 20.14
C VAL A 4 -8.30 -23.76 20.68
N ARG A 5 -9.52 -24.22 20.35
CA ARG A 5 -9.86 -25.64 20.44
C ARG A 5 -9.32 -26.31 19.19
N LEU A 6 -8.36 -27.22 19.40
CA LEU A 6 -7.80 -28.11 18.39
C LEU A 6 -8.80 -29.22 18.08
N SER A 7 -9.56 -29.07 17.00
CA SER A 7 -10.20 -30.19 16.30
C SER A 7 -10.67 -29.69 14.93
N ASP A 8 -10.23 -30.39 13.89
CA ASP A 8 -10.60 -30.26 12.46
C ASP A 8 -9.66 -29.46 11.55
N CYS A 9 -8.53 -30.11 11.23
CA CYS A 9 -7.70 -29.85 10.05
C CYS A 9 -8.47 -30.22 8.77
N LYS A 10 -9.21 -29.30 8.15
CA LYS A 10 -9.46 -29.32 6.68
C LYS A 10 -10.04 -28.06 6.04
N GLU A 11 -10.35 -27.01 6.79
CA GLU A 11 -10.69 -25.72 6.20
C GLU A 11 -9.84 -24.63 6.85
N ILE A 12 -8.66 -24.38 6.29
CA ILE A 12 -7.96 -23.12 6.52
C ILE A 12 -8.68 -22.07 5.65
N SER A 13 -9.89 -21.69 6.06
CA SER A 13 -10.43 -20.40 5.69
C SER A 13 -9.51 -19.36 6.32
N ILE A 14 -8.60 -18.78 5.53
CA ILE A 14 -7.76 -17.65 5.93
C ILE A 14 -8.71 -16.49 6.17
N VAL A 15 -9.27 -16.41 7.38
CA VAL A 15 -10.00 -15.25 7.85
C VAL A 15 -8.97 -14.14 7.90
N ARG A 16 -8.96 -13.27 6.88
CA ARG A 16 -8.28 -11.98 6.92
C ARG A 16 -8.91 -11.20 8.07
N THR A 17 -8.38 -11.36 9.28
CA THR A 17 -8.77 -10.53 10.41
C THR A 17 -8.20 -9.14 10.18
N SER A 18 -8.88 -8.35 9.35
CA SER A 18 -8.83 -6.90 9.45
C SER A 18 -9.25 -6.57 10.88
N PHE A 19 -8.29 -6.27 11.75
CA PHE A 19 -8.54 -5.91 13.16
C PHE A 19 -9.15 -4.49 13.28
N ILE A 20 -9.97 -4.08 12.31
CA ILE A 20 -10.97 -3.04 12.51
C ILE A 20 -12.31 -3.74 12.35
N PRO A 21 -13.17 -3.71 13.39
CA PRO A 21 -14.49 -4.30 13.27
C PRO A 21 -15.17 -3.64 12.07
N GLU A 22 -15.79 -4.46 11.22
CA GLU A 22 -16.80 -3.97 10.29
C GLU A 22 -17.73 -3.03 11.07
N GLY A 23 -17.62 -1.71 10.86
CA GLY A 23 -18.41 -0.73 11.61
C GLY A 23 -17.66 0.36 12.39
N SER A 24 -16.38 0.67 12.14
CA SER A 24 -15.89 2.00 12.55
C SER A 24 -16.75 3.06 11.85
N ARG A 25 -17.40 3.96 12.61
CA ARG A 25 -18.33 4.97 12.06
C ARG A 25 -17.68 5.77 10.92
N ALA A 26 -16.37 5.99 11.00
CA ALA A 26 -15.58 6.66 9.98
C ALA A 26 -15.41 5.83 8.70
N ASN A 27 -15.15 4.53 8.80
CA ASN A 27 -15.07 3.64 7.63
C ASN A 27 -16.42 3.60 6.89
N PHE A 28 -17.53 3.41 7.61
CA PHE A 28 -18.87 3.39 7.02
C PHE A 28 -19.23 4.74 6.38
N TYR A 29 -18.89 5.85 7.02
CA TYR A 29 -19.08 7.19 6.46
C TYR A 29 -18.31 7.39 5.15
N VAL A 30 -17.02 7.02 5.12
CA VAL A 30 -16.20 7.11 3.90
C VAL A 30 -16.74 6.19 2.81
N LYS A 31 -17.14 4.96 3.16
CA LYS A 31 -17.75 4.02 2.22
C LYS A 31 -18.98 4.65 1.55
N ASN A 32 -19.97 5.09 2.33
CA ASN A 32 -21.20 5.68 1.78
C ASN A 32 -20.92 6.89 0.89
N LYS A 33 -19.92 7.72 1.24
CA LYS A 33 -19.51 8.84 0.39
C LYS A 33 -18.94 8.39 -0.95
N LEU A 34 -18.05 7.40 -0.94
CA LEU A 34 -17.51 6.83 -2.17
C LEU A 34 -18.62 6.22 -3.03
N GLU A 35 -19.63 5.61 -2.40
CA GLU A 35 -20.80 5.11 -3.12
C GLU A 35 -21.57 6.24 -3.83
N THR A 36 -21.70 7.42 -3.21
CA THR A 36 -22.37 8.57 -3.86
C THR A 36 -21.51 9.31 -4.88
N ALA A 37 -20.18 9.29 -4.72
CA ALA A 37 -19.26 10.06 -5.55
C ALA A 37 -18.90 9.35 -6.88
N PHE A 38 -19.02 8.02 -6.94
CA PHE A 38 -18.64 7.22 -8.11
C PHE A 38 -19.85 6.52 -8.75
N SER A 39 -19.78 6.35 -10.07
CA SER A 39 -20.76 5.57 -10.83
C SER A 39 -20.77 4.10 -10.36
N PRO A 40 -21.87 3.36 -10.58
CA PRO A 40 -21.99 1.96 -10.16
C PRO A 40 -20.82 1.07 -10.63
N GLU A 41 -20.29 1.32 -11.83
CA GLU A 41 -19.23 0.53 -12.45
C GLU A 41 -17.86 0.73 -11.78
N CYS A 42 -17.61 1.93 -11.24
CA CYS A 42 -16.30 2.30 -10.67
C CYS A 42 -16.27 2.24 -9.15
N ARG A 43 -17.44 2.20 -8.50
CA ARG A 43 -17.62 2.29 -7.05
C ARG A 43 -16.88 1.17 -6.30
N GLU A 44 -17.03 -0.08 -6.71
CA GLU A 44 -16.40 -1.22 -6.04
C GLU A 44 -14.87 -1.12 -6.08
N ILE A 45 -14.33 -0.71 -7.22
CA ILE A 45 -12.88 -0.50 -7.42
C ILE A 45 -12.39 0.65 -6.55
N ALA A 46 -13.08 1.79 -6.54
CA ALA A 46 -12.72 2.94 -5.71
C ALA A 46 -12.73 2.60 -4.21
N ILE A 47 -13.75 1.88 -3.74
CA ILE A 47 -13.86 1.42 -2.35
C ILE A 47 -12.75 0.42 -2.04
N ALA A 48 -12.49 -0.56 -2.90
CA ALA A 48 -11.44 -1.54 -2.69
C ALA A 48 -10.06 -0.87 -2.58
N MET A 49 -9.75 0.07 -3.49
CA MET A 49 -8.48 0.80 -3.49
C MET A 49 -8.33 1.70 -2.25
N PHE A 50 -9.37 2.47 -1.90
CA PHE A 50 -9.28 3.45 -0.82
C PHE A 50 -9.41 2.84 0.58
N LEU A 51 -10.34 1.89 0.75
CA LEU A 51 -10.60 1.24 2.05
C LEU A 51 -9.94 -0.13 2.19
N GLY A 52 -9.19 -0.60 1.20
CA GLY A 52 -8.57 -1.93 1.22
C GLY A 52 -9.59 -3.07 1.21
N ARG A 53 -10.85 -2.80 0.85
CA ARG A 53 -11.96 -3.75 0.85
C ARG A 53 -12.02 -4.55 -0.46
N SER A 54 -10.94 -5.28 -0.74
CA SER A 54 -10.88 -6.16 -1.92
C SER A 54 -11.92 -7.27 -1.89
N ASP A 55 -12.48 -7.59 -0.71
CA ASP A 55 -13.59 -8.53 -0.50
C ASP A 55 -14.85 -8.14 -1.27
N LEU A 56 -15.09 -6.83 -1.48
CA LEU A 56 -16.26 -6.30 -2.18
C LEU A 56 -16.18 -6.43 -3.70
N LEU A 57 -15.00 -6.74 -4.26
CA LEU A 57 -14.84 -6.91 -5.70
C LEU A 57 -15.45 -8.24 -6.16
N SER A 58 -16.09 -8.23 -7.32
CA SER A 58 -16.49 -9.48 -8.00
C SER A 58 -15.29 -10.39 -8.27
N GLU A 59 -15.51 -11.71 -8.31
CA GLU A 59 -14.44 -12.68 -8.61
C GLU A 59 -13.84 -12.48 -10.00
N GLU A 60 -14.64 -12.01 -10.96
CA GLU A 60 -14.17 -11.64 -12.31
C GLU A 60 -13.19 -10.46 -12.24
N THR A 61 -13.53 -9.40 -11.51
CA THR A 61 -12.63 -8.25 -11.33
C THR A 61 -11.37 -8.65 -10.58
N LYS A 62 -11.47 -9.46 -9.52
CA LYS A 62 -10.29 -9.99 -8.80
C LYS A 62 -9.40 -10.81 -9.73
N ALA A 63 -9.97 -11.63 -10.60
CA ALA A 63 -9.22 -12.41 -11.57
C ALA A 63 -8.49 -11.51 -12.58
N LEU A 64 -9.16 -10.47 -13.10
CA LEU A 64 -8.56 -9.50 -14.01
C LEU A 64 -7.34 -8.83 -13.37
N PHE A 65 -7.50 -8.24 -12.17
CA PHE A 65 -6.39 -7.59 -11.46
C PHE A 65 -5.24 -8.56 -11.15
N ARG A 66 -5.54 -9.83 -10.86
CA ARG A 66 -4.53 -10.87 -10.64
C ARG A 66 -3.78 -11.23 -11.92
N ASP A 67 -4.49 -11.42 -13.02
CA ASP A 67 -3.89 -11.81 -14.30
C ASP A 67 -3.00 -10.70 -14.88
N VAL A 68 -3.34 -9.42 -14.64
CA VAL A 68 -2.49 -8.27 -14.99
C VAL A 68 -1.48 -7.88 -13.90
N GLY A 69 -1.37 -8.64 -12.80
CA GLY A 69 -0.40 -8.40 -11.73
C GLY A 69 -0.64 -7.13 -10.90
N LEU A 70 -1.87 -6.60 -10.89
CA LEU A 70 -2.28 -5.40 -10.16
C LEU A 70 -3.07 -5.71 -8.87
N SER A 71 -3.10 -6.96 -8.39
CA SER A 71 -3.78 -7.31 -7.12
C SER A 71 -3.34 -6.49 -5.90
N HIS A 72 -2.16 -5.88 -5.95
CA HIS A 72 -1.64 -5.03 -4.88
C HIS A 72 -2.29 -3.63 -4.87
N MET A 73 -2.91 -3.21 -5.98
CA MET A 73 -3.62 -1.93 -6.12
C MET A 73 -5.03 -1.98 -5.50
N THR A 74 -5.65 -3.16 -5.44
CA THR A 74 -6.98 -3.35 -4.84
C THR A 74 -6.95 -3.44 -3.32
N ALA A 75 -5.77 -3.29 -2.72
CA ALA A 75 -5.57 -3.18 -1.28
C ALA A 75 -4.95 -1.82 -0.95
N ALA A 76 -5.26 -1.28 0.22
CA ALA A 76 -4.61 -0.06 0.68
C ALA A 76 -3.08 -0.29 0.80
N SER A 77 -2.32 0.48 0.02
CA SER A 77 -0.89 0.26 -0.17
C SER A 77 -0.05 1.34 0.53
N GLY A 78 1.26 1.12 0.58
CA GLY A 78 2.19 2.15 1.04
C GLY A 78 2.31 3.33 0.07
N PHE A 79 1.91 3.14 -1.19
CA PHE A 79 1.90 4.21 -2.17
C PHE A 79 0.77 5.19 -1.89
N HIS A 80 -0.45 4.71 -1.61
CA HIS A 80 -1.57 5.53 -1.13
C HIS A 80 -1.17 6.39 0.09
N LEU A 81 -0.47 5.78 1.05
CA LEU A 81 0.00 6.48 2.24
C LEU A 81 1.06 7.54 1.93
N SER A 82 1.94 7.28 0.95
CA SER A 82 2.94 8.25 0.50
C SER A 82 2.31 9.45 -0.21
N ILE A 83 1.25 9.21 -1.02
CA ILE A 83 0.43 10.27 -1.63
C ILE A 83 -0.22 11.11 -0.53
N MET A 84 -0.86 10.49 0.46
CA MET A 84 -1.48 11.20 1.57
C MET A 84 -0.47 12.09 2.31
N ALA A 85 0.71 11.55 2.62
CA ALA A 85 1.78 12.31 3.26
C ALA A 85 2.25 13.49 2.38
N ALA A 86 2.46 13.27 1.08
CA ALA A 86 2.87 14.31 0.14
C ALA A 86 1.82 15.41 0.01
N MET A 87 0.53 15.06 -0.08
CA MET A 87 -0.57 16.02 -0.14
C MET A 87 -0.65 16.87 1.13
N ALA A 88 -0.56 16.24 2.31
CA ALA A 88 -0.53 16.99 3.57
C ALA A 88 0.67 17.95 3.65
N MET A 89 1.84 17.48 3.24
CA MET A 89 3.05 18.32 3.14
C MET A 89 2.82 19.51 2.20
N LEU A 90 2.30 19.26 0.99
CA LEU A 90 2.05 20.29 -0.03
C LEU A 90 1.05 21.34 0.45
N VAL A 91 -0.06 20.92 1.07
CA VAL A 91 -1.06 21.85 1.59
C VAL A 91 -0.48 22.73 2.70
N VAL A 92 0.15 22.13 3.71
CA VAL A 92 0.66 22.87 4.88
C VAL A 92 1.83 23.78 4.50
N VAL A 93 2.75 23.31 3.64
CA VAL A 93 3.86 24.14 3.16
C VAL A 93 3.36 25.21 2.19
N GLY A 94 2.38 24.89 1.34
CA GLY A 94 1.78 25.82 0.38
C GLY A 94 1.11 27.03 1.03
N ILE A 95 0.53 26.87 2.23
CA ILE A 95 0.00 27.98 3.03
C ILE A 95 1.08 28.74 3.83
N GLY A 96 2.36 28.55 3.49
CA GLY A 96 3.49 29.29 4.08
C GLY A 96 4.02 28.74 5.41
N ARG A 97 3.62 27.53 5.84
CA ARG A 97 4.17 26.91 7.06
C ARG A 97 5.47 26.14 6.79
N SER A 98 6.20 25.86 7.86
CA SER A 98 7.47 25.13 7.75
C SER A 98 7.26 23.67 7.31
N ARG A 99 8.28 23.06 6.69
CA ARG A 99 8.29 21.62 6.36
C ARG A 99 8.06 20.72 7.59
N LYS A 100 8.46 21.17 8.79
CA LYS A 100 8.22 20.44 10.04
C LYS A 100 6.73 20.41 10.39
N CYS A 101 6.02 21.53 10.22
CA CYS A 101 4.57 21.58 10.38
C CYS A 101 3.87 20.68 9.37
N GLY A 102 4.34 20.67 8.11
CA GLY A 102 3.84 19.76 7.09
C GLY A 102 4.04 18.30 7.49
N ALA A 103 5.19 17.96 8.06
CA ALA A 103 5.49 16.60 8.49
C ALA A 103 4.56 16.14 9.63
N CYS A 104 4.27 17.02 10.59
CA CYS A 104 3.28 16.75 11.63
C CYS A 104 1.87 16.54 11.03
N GLY A 105 1.45 17.40 10.09
CA GLY A 105 0.17 17.24 9.39
C GLY A 105 0.07 15.93 8.61
N ALA A 106 1.16 15.54 7.93
CA ALA A 106 1.25 14.28 7.21
C ALA A 106 1.17 13.06 8.15
N ILE A 107 1.86 13.09 9.30
CA ILE A 107 1.76 12.03 10.31
C ILE A 107 0.31 11.87 10.80
N ILE A 108 -0.36 12.97 11.12
CA ILE A 108 -1.76 12.96 11.57
C ILE A 108 -2.67 12.38 10.48
N LEU A 109 -2.54 12.84 9.24
CA LEU A 109 -3.38 12.36 8.14
C LEU A 109 -3.17 10.87 7.86
N CYS A 110 -1.92 10.41 7.83
CA CYS A 110 -1.60 9.00 7.66
C CYS A 110 -2.16 8.15 8.82
N ALA A 111 -2.10 8.64 10.06
CA ALA A 111 -2.63 7.93 11.22
C ALA A 111 -4.16 7.80 11.14
N VAL A 112 -4.84 8.88 10.75
CA VAL A 112 -6.30 8.88 10.52
C VAL A 112 -6.66 7.91 9.39
N TYR A 113 -5.92 7.92 8.27
CA TYR A 113 -6.18 6.99 7.17
C TYR A 113 -6.01 5.53 7.58
N VAL A 114 -4.93 5.18 8.27
CA VAL A 114 -4.71 3.81 8.79
C VAL A 114 -5.84 3.39 9.73
N TRP A 115 -6.31 4.30 10.58
CA TRP A 115 -7.44 4.06 11.49
C TRP A 115 -8.78 3.92 10.77
N ILE A 116 -9.00 4.59 9.64
CA ILE A 116 -10.20 4.43 8.81
C ILE A 116 -10.17 3.08 8.08
N VAL A 117 -9.03 2.76 7.48
CA VAL A 117 -8.88 1.63 6.55
C VAL A 117 -8.80 0.30 7.30
N GLY A 118 -7.87 0.15 8.23
CA GLY A 118 -7.53 -1.18 8.71
C GLY A 118 -6.09 -1.34 9.16
N TYR A 119 -5.86 -2.27 10.07
CA TYR A 119 -4.52 -2.80 10.33
C TYR A 119 -4.20 -3.93 9.33
N MET A 120 -3.89 -3.55 8.08
CA MET A 120 -3.32 -4.46 7.09
C MET A 120 -1.79 -4.45 7.20
N ALA A 121 -1.12 -5.60 7.06
CA ALA A 121 0.34 -5.69 7.21
C ALA A 121 1.11 -4.72 6.27
N SER A 122 0.69 -4.61 5.00
CA SER A 122 1.28 -3.69 4.02
C SER A 122 1.14 -2.22 4.41
N LEU A 123 -0.03 -1.84 4.93
CA LEU A 123 -0.39 -0.48 5.33
C LEU A 123 0.30 -0.08 6.64
N LEU A 124 0.32 -0.98 7.63
CA LEU A 124 0.99 -0.75 8.90
C LEU A 124 2.51 -0.59 8.71
N ARG A 125 3.13 -1.44 7.88
CA ARG A 125 4.53 -1.26 7.49
C ARG A 125 4.74 0.13 6.91
N ALA A 126 3.93 0.50 5.90
CA ALA A 126 4.07 1.80 5.25
C ALA A 126 3.90 2.95 6.24
N PHE A 127 3.01 2.82 7.21
CA PHE A 127 2.80 3.80 8.27
C PHE A 127 4.02 3.96 9.17
N ILE A 128 4.61 2.86 9.64
CA ILE A 128 5.83 2.89 10.44
C ILE A 128 6.97 3.53 9.65
N MET A 129 7.13 3.17 8.38
CA MET A 129 8.16 3.75 7.51
C MET A 129 7.93 5.25 7.27
N SER A 130 6.70 5.67 7.00
CA SER A 130 6.32 7.07 6.80
C SER A 130 6.54 7.90 8.06
N ILE A 131 6.13 7.44 9.24
CA ILE A 131 6.38 8.15 10.50
C ILE A 131 7.88 8.24 10.77
N SER A 132 8.64 7.18 10.53
CA SER A 132 10.08 7.20 10.72
C SER A 132 10.75 8.24 9.82
N ALA A 133 10.34 8.32 8.55
CA ALA A 133 10.87 9.28 7.59
C ALA A 133 10.47 10.73 7.93
N LEU A 134 9.19 10.96 8.24
CA LEU A 134 8.66 12.28 8.61
C LEU A 134 9.20 12.74 9.97
N GLY A 135 9.35 11.83 10.93
CA GLY A 135 9.96 12.09 12.24
C GLY A 135 11.43 12.48 12.11
N ALA A 136 12.19 11.79 11.25
CA ALA A 136 13.56 12.18 10.94
C ALA A 136 13.63 13.59 10.31
N LEU A 137 12.68 13.94 9.44
CA LEU A 137 12.57 15.30 8.90
C LEU A 137 12.30 16.35 10.00
N ILE A 138 11.47 16.05 10.99
CA ILE A 138 11.18 16.95 12.13
C ILE A 138 12.44 17.18 12.98
N ILE A 139 13.18 16.11 13.26
CA ILE A 139 14.40 16.11 14.10
C ILE A 139 15.62 16.63 13.30
N GLY A 140 15.55 16.69 11.97
CA GLY A 140 16.66 17.12 11.10
C GLY A 140 17.71 16.04 10.87
N ARG A 141 17.31 14.76 10.85
CA ARG A 141 18.18 13.60 10.62
C ARG A 141 17.97 13.03 9.21
N PRO A 142 19.03 12.50 8.57
CA PRO A 142 18.89 11.81 7.29
C PRO A 142 18.14 10.48 7.45
N VAL A 143 17.26 10.18 6.50
CA VAL A 143 16.56 8.90 6.40
C VAL A 143 17.38 7.95 5.55
N ARG A 144 17.55 6.71 6.02
CA ARG A 144 18.14 5.62 5.24
C ARG A 144 17.12 4.51 5.09
N LEU A 145 16.83 4.11 3.86
CA LEU A 145 15.79 3.13 3.56
C LEU A 145 16.03 1.82 4.31
N GLU A 146 17.27 1.34 4.34
CA GLU A 146 17.67 0.10 4.99
C GLU A 146 17.36 0.13 6.50
N ARG A 147 17.67 1.25 7.17
CA ARG A 147 17.40 1.41 8.61
C ARG A 147 15.91 1.44 8.89
N THR A 148 15.15 2.18 8.08
CA THR A 148 13.70 2.30 8.23
C THR A 148 12.99 0.96 7.99
N VAL A 149 13.46 0.17 7.03
CA VAL A 149 12.93 -1.17 6.74
C VAL A 149 13.23 -2.14 7.88
N CYS A 150 14.47 -2.19 8.37
CA CYS A 150 14.83 -3.04 9.50
C CYS A 150 14.05 -2.67 10.77
N LEU A 151 13.85 -1.37 11.01
CA LEU A 151 13.03 -0.88 12.11
C LEU A 151 11.57 -1.34 11.98
N ALA A 152 10.97 -1.13 10.81
CA ALA A 152 9.58 -1.55 10.55
C ALA A 152 9.41 -3.07 10.69
N TRP A 153 10.31 -3.86 10.12
CA TRP A 153 10.32 -5.32 10.24
C TRP A 153 10.37 -5.75 11.71
N SER A 154 11.30 -5.18 12.47
CA SER A 154 11.51 -5.52 13.88
C SER A 154 10.30 -5.15 14.74
N ILE A 155 9.79 -3.92 14.62
CA ILE A 155 8.61 -3.47 15.37
C ILE A 155 7.40 -4.36 15.05
N MET A 156 7.19 -4.67 13.77
CA MET A 156 6.05 -5.47 13.38
C MET A 156 6.11 -6.90 13.94
N LEU A 157 7.25 -7.57 13.83
CA LEU A 157 7.40 -8.92 14.38
C LEU A 157 7.41 -8.96 15.92
N LEU A 158 7.86 -7.89 16.58
CA LEU A 158 7.74 -7.76 18.04
C LEU A 158 6.29 -7.65 18.49
N ILE A 159 5.44 -6.96 17.72
CA ILE A 159 4.00 -6.84 18.00
C ILE A 159 3.29 -8.17 17.72
N CYS A 160 3.57 -8.78 16.56
CA CYS A 160 2.89 -9.98 16.11
C CYS A 160 3.86 -10.87 15.31
N PRO A 161 4.47 -11.89 15.94
CA PRO A 161 5.41 -12.78 15.26
C PRO A 161 4.79 -13.56 14.10
N SER A 162 3.49 -13.85 14.15
CA SER A 162 2.79 -14.62 13.11
C SER A 162 2.69 -13.89 11.77
N TRP A 163 2.97 -12.58 11.72
CA TRP A 163 3.05 -11.85 10.44
C TRP A 163 4.15 -12.36 9.51
N ILE A 164 5.13 -13.11 10.01
CA ILE A 164 6.14 -13.72 9.15
C ILE A 164 5.53 -14.73 8.15
N GLU A 165 4.39 -15.33 8.49
CA GLU A 165 3.65 -16.27 7.63
C GLU A 165 2.62 -15.56 6.73
N ASP A 166 2.36 -14.27 6.98
CA ASP A 166 1.43 -13.49 6.17
C ASP A 166 2.02 -13.20 4.79
N ILE A 167 1.30 -13.64 3.75
CA ILE A 167 1.72 -13.45 2.35
C ILE A 167 1.88 -11.96 2.03
N GLY A 168 0.99 -11.11 2.55
CA GLY A 168 1.05 -9.67 2.37
C GLY A 168 2.35 -9.09 2.94
N PHE A 169 2.72 -9.48 4.16
CA PHE A 169 3.97 -9.11 4.81
C PHE A 169 5.20 -9.57 4.01
N GLN A 170 5.23 -10.84 3.57
CA GLN A 170 6.35 -11.39 2.80
C GLN A 170 6.53 -10.67 1.45
N LEU A 171 5.46 -10.47 0.68
CA LEU A 171 5.51 -9.76 -0.60
C LEU A 171 5.92 -8.29 -0.41
N SER A 172 5.36 -7.67 0.64
CA SER A 172 5.60 -6.28 1.01
C SER A 172 7.08 -6.02 1.32
N PHE A 173 7.66 -6.72 2.28
CA PHE A 173 9.07 -6.55 2.62
C PHE A 173 10.00 -7.13 1.55
N GLY A 174 9.63 -8.24 0.91
CA GLY A 174 10.37 -8.83 -0.19
C GLY A 174 10.53 -7.85 -1.36
N ALA A 175 9.50 -7.08 -1.70
CA ALA A 175 9.62 -6.02 -2.72
C ALA A 175 10.71 -5.00 -2.36
N ILE A 176 10.75 -4.56 -1.10
CA ILE A 176 11.74 -3.57 -0.67
C ILE A 176 13.16 -4.17 -0.64
N PHE A 177 13.31 -5.42 -0.20
CA PHE A 177 14.59 -6.12 -0.28
C PHE A 177 15.06 -6.29 -1.72
N GLY A 178 14.17 -6.64 -2.65
CA GLY A 178 14.47 -6.68 -4.07
C GLY A 178 14.98 -5.34 -4.60
N ILE A 179 14.34 -4.22 -4.21
CA ILE A 179 14.80 -2.88 -4.57
C ILE A 179 16.20 -2.60 -4.01
N ILE A 180 16.43 -2.86 -2.72
CA ILE A 180 17.72 -2.60 -2.07
C ILE A 180 18.84 -3.42 -2.71
N CYS A 181 18.58 -4.69 -3.03
CA CYS A 181 19.59 -5.61 -3.57
C CYS A 181 19.85 -5.43 -5.07
N TRP A 182 18.81 -5.19 -5.88
CA TRP A 182 18.91 -5.29 -7.34
C TRP A 182 18.66 -3.99 -8.11
N ALA A 183 18.10 -2.94 -7.51
CA ALA A 183 17.79 -1.71 -8.25
C ALA A 183 19.03 -1.02 -8.83
N SER A 184 20.18 -1.08 -8.16
CA SER A 184 21.43 -0.53 -8.67
C SER A 184 21.96 -1.33 -9.88
N LEU A 185 21.91 -2.66 -9.81
CA LEU A 185 22.31 -3.56 -10.87
C LEU A 185 21.42 -3.39 -12.11
N CYS A 186 20.09 -3.44 -11.92
CA CYS A 186 19.13 -3.25 -13.01
C CYS A 186 19.27 -1.86 -13.66
N ASN A 187 19.53 -0.80 -12.88
CA ASN A 187 19.74 0.55 -13.43
C ASN A 187 21.00 0.62 -14.31
N ARG A 188 22.08 -0.07 -13.91
CA ARG A 188 23.32 -0.18 -14.71
C ARG A 188 23.09 -0.97 -16.00
N MET A 189 22.34 -2.06 -15.95
CA MET A 189 22.02 -2.86 -17.13
C MET A 189 21.18 -2.08 -18.15
N LEU A 190 20.24 -1.26 -17.67
CA LEU A 190 19.34 -0.44 -18.47
C LEU A 190 19.92 0.94 -18.84
N HIS A 191 21.24 1.09 -18.88
CA HIS A 191 21.91 2.38 -19.17
C HIS A 191 21.53 2.96 -20.55
N PHE A 192 21.09 2.13 -21.49
CA PHE A 192 20.66 2.51 -22.82
C PHE A 192 19.29 3.22 -22.87
N LEU A 193 18.52 3.21 -21.77
CA LEU A 193 17.21 3.86 -21.69
C LEU A 193 17.29 5.29 -21.13
N PRO A 194 16.38 6.19 -21.54
CA PRO A 194 16.21 7.51 -20.93
C PRO A 194 15.95 7.40 -19.43
N ASN A 195 16.43 8.36 -18.63
CA ASN A 195 16.35 8.33 -17.16
C ASN A 195 14.93 8.10 -16.61
N PHE A 196 13.91 8.65 -17.28
CA PHE A 196 12.50 8.49 -16.89
C PHE A 196 12.06 7.03 -16.89
N PHE A 197 12.28 6.31 -18.00
CA PHE A 197 11.91 4.89 -18.12
C PHE A 197 12.87 3.97 -17.36
N LYS A 198 14.16 4.31 -17.34
CA LYS A 198 15.21 3.52 -16.69
C LYS A 198 14.93 3.29 -15.20
N GLN A 199 14.52 4.33 -14.47
CA GLN A 199 14.26 4.20 -13.03
C GLN A 199 13.06 3.32 -12.74
N SER A 200 11.92 3.59 -13.40
CA SER A 200 10.70 2.80 -13.21
C SER A 200 10.90 1.35 -13.62
N LEU A 201 11.52 1.09 -14.77
CA LEU A 201 11.77 -0.28 -15.23
C LEU A 201 12.77 -1.02 -14.33
N SER A 202 13.80 -0.32 -13.85
CA SER A 202 14.76 -0.91 -12.90
C SER A 202 14.08 -1.37 -11.61
N LEU A 203 13.23 -0.51 -11.02
CA LEU A 203 12.47 -0.85 -9.81
C LEU A 203 11.54 -2.04 -10.06
N THR A 204 10.77 -2.01 -11.15
CA THR A 204 9.84 -3.08 -11.52
C THR A 204 10.56 -4.41 -11.74
N LEU A 205 11.68 -4.43 -12.47
CA LEU A 205 12.46 -5.65 -12.68
C LEU A 205 13.05 -6.17 -11.36
N SER A 206 13.59 -5.28 -10.52
CA SER A 206 14.18 -5.67 -9.24
C SER A 206 13.18 -6.35 -8.31
N VAL A 207 11.96 -5.78 -8.21
CA VAL A 207 10.88 -6.35 -7.42
C VAL A 207 10.41 -7.69 -8.01
N ASN A 208 10.13 -7.73 -9.32
CA ASN A 208 9.57 -8.92 -9.96
C ASN A 208 10.54 -10.10 -9.95
N LEU A 209 11.82 -9.86 -10.23
CA LEU A 209 12.83 -10.90 -10.15
C LEU A 209 12.91 -11.45 -8.72
N PHE A 210 12.87 -10.57 -7.70
CA PHE A 210 13.12 -10.98 -6.32
C PHE A 210 11.93 -11.74 -5.74
N LEU A 211 10.73 -11.27 -6.08
CA LEU A 211 9.49 -11.91 -5.65
C LEU A 211 9.12 -13.11 -6.50
N LEU A 212 9.79 -13.38 -7.62
CA LEU A 212 9.43 -14.47 -8.54
C LEU A 212 9.26 -15.83 -7.84
N PRO A 213 10.17 -16.28 -6.95
CA PRO A 213 9.99 -17.55 -6.25
C PRO A 213 8.76 -17.57 -5.34
N LEU A 214 8.48 -16.46 -4.64
CA LEU A 214 7.30 -16.33 -3.79
C LEU A 214 6.01 -16.32 -4.62
N LEU A 215 6.00 -15.55 -5.72
CA LEU A 215 4.84 -15.44 -6.59
C LEU A 215 4.48 -16.78 -7.25
N ILE A 216 5.49 -17.53 -7.71
CA ILE A 216 5.28 -18.87 -8.24
C ILE A 216 4.74 -19.80 -7.15
N ASN A 217 5.34 -19.79 -5.95
CA ASN A 217 4.93 -20.65 -4.85
C ASN A 217 3.46 -20.42 -4.43
N TYR A 218 3.05 -19.15 -4.26
CA TYR A 218 1.72 -18.82 -3.77
C TYR A 218 0.64 -18.73 -4.84
N PHE A 219 0.95 -18.17 -6.02
CA PHE A 219 -0.07 -17.86 -7.03
C PHE A 219 0.00 -18.76 -8.27
N GLN A 220 1.06 -19.57 -8.42
CA GLN A 220 1.22 -20.55 -9.50
C GLN A 220 1.02 -19.95 -10.91
N LYS A 221 1.22 -18.63 -11.06
CA LYS A 221 0.98 -17.87 -12.30
C LYS A 221 2.07 -16.80 -12.47
N PHE A 222 2.51 -16.63 -13.71
CA PHE A 222 3.39 -15.53 -14.10
C PHE A 222 2.55 -14.40 -14.71
N PRO A 223 2.51 -13.20 -14.10
CA PRO A 223 1.72 -12.10 -14.64
C PRO A 223 2.51 -11.42 -15.77
N SER A 224 2.49 -12.03 -16.97
CA SER A 224 3.23 -11.54 -18.15
C SER A 224 2.82 -10.13 -18.58
N ALA A 225 1.56 -9.75 -18.34
CA ALA A 225 1.04 -8.42 -18.62
C ALA A 225 1.39 -7.36 -17.56
N SER A 226 2.05 -7.74 -16.46
CA SER A 226 2.26 -6.85 -15.30
C SER A 226 3.09 -5.61 -15.63
N ILE A 227 4.10 -5.73 -16.50
CA ILE A 227 4.96 -4.59 -16.84
C ILE A 227 4.15 -3.51 -17.57
N LEU A 228 3.36 -3.89 -18.57
CA LEU A 228 2.54 -2.95 -19.35
C LEU A 228 1.41 -2.36 -18.49
N ALA A 229 0.76 -3.21 -17.68
CA ALA A 229 -0.30 -2.78 -16.77
C ALA A 229 0.22 -1.80 -15.72
N ASN A 230 1.38 -2.04 -15.10
CA ASN A 230 1.99 -1.11 -14.15
C ASN A 230 2.39 0.22 -14.79
N LEU A 231 2.76 0.24 -16.07
CA LEU A 231 3.15 1.47 -16.75
C LEU A 231 1.95 2.36 -17.10
N MET A 232 0.82 1.77 -17.49
CA MET A 232 -0.35 2.52 -17.99
C MET A 232 -1.45 2.67 -16.95
N VAL A 233 -1.80 1.59 -16.25
CA VAL A 233 -2.99 1.53 -15.40
C VAL A 233 -2.70 2.13 -14.03
N VAL A 234 -1.52 1.89 -13.46
CA VAL A 234 -1.17 2.41 -12.12
C VAL A 234 -1.23 3.94 -12.09
N PRO A 235 -0.59 4.71 -13.00
CA PRO A 235 -0.72 6.17 -12.96
C PRO A 235 -2.16 6.67 -13.04
N ALA A 236 -3.02 6.01 -13.82
CA ALA A 236 -4.43 6.36 -13.94
C ALA A 236 -5.19 6.08 -12.63
N LEU A 237 -5.00 4.90 -12.03
CA LEU A 237 -5.60 4.53 -10.75
C LEU A 237 -5.15 5.47 -9.61
N GLU A 238 -3.88 5.85 -9.60
CA GLU A 238 -3.34 6.75 -8.59
C GLU A 238 -3.81 8.20 -8.75
N ALA A 239 -4.02 8.64 -10.00
CA ALA A 239 -4.69 9.92 -10.27
C ALA A 239 -6.12 9.91 -9.72
N VAL A 240 -6.86 8.81 -9.88
CA VAL A 240 -8.19 8.64 -9.29
C VAL A 240 -8.10 8.68 -7.75
N PHE A 241 -7.12 8.00 -7.15
CA PHE A 241 -6.92 8.02 -5.70
C PHE A 241 -6.71 9.45 -5.16
N VAL A 242 -5.92 10.27 -5.85
CA VAL A 242 -5.72 11.69 -5.49
C VAL A 242 -7.03 12.48 -5.54
N LEU A 243 -7.90 12.21 -6.52
CA LEU A 243 -9.19 12.90 -6.68
C LEU A 243 -10.25 12.46 -5.66
N ILE A 244 -10.12 11.27 -5.07
CA ILE A 244 -11.00 10.80 -3.98
C ILE A 244 -10.90 11.71 -2.75
N ILE A 245 -9.69 12.16 -2.42
CA ILE A 245 -9.44 12.93 -1.20
C ILE A 245 -10.23 14.26 -1.17
N PRO A 246 -10.17 15.13 -2.20
CA PRO A 246 -10.97 16.34 -2.23
C PRO A 246 -12.47 16.06 -2.41
N SER A 247 -12.88 14.98 -3.08
CA SER A 247 -14.32 14.66 -3.19
C SER A 247 -14.93 14.28 -1.84
N LEU A 248 -14.19 13.57 -0.99
CA LEU A 248 -14.60 13.28 0.39
C LEU A 248 -14.76 14.56 1.23
N LEU A 249 -13.89 15.56 1.02
CA LEU A 249 -13.93 16.87 1.68
C LEU A 249 -15.08 17.75 1.17
N LEU A 250 -15.29 17.82 -0.15
CA LEU A 250 -16.37 18.62 -0.76
C LEU A 250 -17.75 18.08 -0.41
N ALA A 251 -17.92 16.76 -0.35
CA ALA A 251 -19.15 16.15 0.11
C ALA A 251 -19.38 16.31 1.63
N ALA A 252 -18.43 16.89 2.38
CA ALA A 252 -18.54 17.13 3.83
C ALA A 252 -19.07 18.53 4.16
N ALA A 253 -19.17 19.40 3.16
CA ALA A 253 -19.84 20.70 3.20
C ALA A 253 -21.26 20.56 2.66
#